data_AF-A0A160MB95-F1
#
_entry.id   AF-A0A160MB95-F1
#
_cell.length_a   1.000
_cell.length_b   1.000
_cell.length_c   1.000
_cell.angle_alpha   90.00
_cell.angle_beta   90.00
_cell.angle_gamma   90.00
#
_symmetry.space_group_name_H-M   'P 1'
#
loop_
_entity.id
_entity.type
_entity.pdbx_description
1 polymer ?
#
loop_
_entity_poly.entity_id
_entity_poly.type
_entity_poly.pdbx_seq_one_letter_code
_entity_poly.pdbx_strand_id
1 'polypeptide(L)'
;MMEMFRTYTDYVNKTALTIPDQFIDVKTGASVKVSKKIQDQVDYHSNNNTLIHLVLSALNSYLHPKNMNSDIILAEINEIKKMMQSGYVPVQTPAYKEKKALHESISDEVDIKEVEDVLEAFGG
;
A
#
# COMPACT_ATOMS: atom_id res chain seq x y z
N MET A 1 28.63 -21.90 15.28
CA MET A 1 28.44 -20.67 14.47
C MET A 1 28.05 -19.59 15.46
N MET A 2 28.86 -18.56 15.68
CA MET A 2 28.53 -17.48 16.62
C MET A 2 27.44 -16.62 15.99
N GLU A 3 26.33 -16.43 16.69
CA GLU A 3 25.35 -15.41 16.32
C GLU A 3 26.01 -14.03 16.51
N MET A 4 26.26 -13.34 15.41
CA MET A 4 26.67 -11.95 15.44
C MET A 4 25.43 -11.08 15.53
N PHE A 5 25.46 -10.13 16.47
CA PHE A 5 24.43 -9.13 16.69
C PHE A 5 25.03 -7.76 16.45
N ARG A 6 24.27 -6.87 15.82
CA ARG A 6 24.62 -5.46 15.67
C ARG A 6 23.60 -4.60 16.41
N THR A 7 24.11 -3.72 17.26
CA THR A 7 23.28 -2.76 18.00
C THR A 7 23.40 -1.39 17.34
N TYR A 8 22.26 -0.81 17.02
CA TYR A 8 22.07 0.51 16.44
C TYR A 8 21.46 1.41 17.51
N THR A 9 21.92 2.64 17.62
CA THR A 9 21.47 3.56 18.66
C THR A 9 21.21 4.93 18.08
N ASP A 10 20.00 5.41 18.32
CA ASP A 10 19.59 6.80 18.15
C ASP A 10 19.65 7.45 19.54
N TYR A 11 20.71 8.25 19.75
CA TYR A 11 20.97 8.89 21.04
C TYR A 11 20.01 10.04 21.35
N VAL A 12 19.45 10.68 20.32
CA VAL A 12 18.51 11.80 20.49
C VAL A 12 17.17 11.29 21.00
N ASN A 13 16.62 10.26 20.37
CA ASN A 13 15.36 9.65 20.76
C ASN A 13 15.52 8.50 21.77
N LYS A 14 16.73 8.29 22.28
CA LYS A 14 17.07 7.23 23.26
C LYS A 14 16.54 5.86 22.84
N THR A 15 16.63 5.55 21.55
CA THR A 15 16.14 4.31 20.96
C THR A 15 17.32 3.44 20.58
N ALA A 16 17.32 2.18 21.03
CA ALA A 16 18.33 1.20 20.67
C ALA A 16 17.65 -0.01 19.99
N LEU A 17 18.22 -0.47 18.88
CA LEU A 17 17.73 -1.62 18.13
C LEU A 17 18.87 -2.60 17.92
N THR A 18 18.69 -3.85 18.35
CA THR A 18 19.67 -4.91 18.12
C THR A 18 19.13 -5.89 17.09
N ILE A 19 19.90 -6.14 16.04
CA ILE A 19 19.52 -6.99 14.93
C ILE A 19 20.52 -8.15 14.80
N PRO A 20 20.07 -9.40 14.74
CA PRO A 20 20.94 -10.55 14.48
C PRO A 20 21.36 -10.61 13.01
N ASP A 21 22.44 -11.31 12.69
CA ASP A 21 22.85 -11.55 11.30
C ASP A 21 21.85 -12.42 10.52
N GLN A 22 21.05 -13.22 11.21
CA GLN A 22 20.03 -14.11 10.64
C GLN A 22 18.76 -14.12 11.50
N PHE A 23 17.61 -14.31 10.88
CA PHE A 23 16.31 -14.44 11.55
C PHE A 23 15.61 -15.69 11.05
N ILE A 24 14.64 -16.19 11.82
CA ILE A 24 13.80 -17.30 11.39
C ILE A 24 12.58 -16.73 10.68
N ASP A 25 12.37 -17.13 9.43
CA ASP A 25 11.09 -16.89 8.76
C ASP A 25 10.03 -17.79 9.39
N VAL A 26 9.10 -17.18 10.12
CA VAL A 26 8.04 -17.89 10.85
C VAL A 26 7.12 -18.72 9.95
N LYS A 27 7.03 -18.40 8.65
CA LYS A 27 6.17 -19.13 7.70
C LYS A 27 6.83 -20.41 7.19
N THR A 28 8.14 -20.35 6.97
CA THR A 28 8.91 -21.44 6.35
C THR A 28 9.76 -22.23 7.35
N GLY A 29 10.00 -21.67 8.54
CA GLY A 29 10.94 -22.19 9.54
C GLY A 29 12.40 -22.05 9.14
N ALA A 30 12.70 -21.44 7.99
CA ALA A 30 14.07 -21.31 7.49
C ALA A 30 14.82 -20.18 8.19
N SER A 31 16.11 -20.38 8.44
CA SER A 31 17.01 -19.31 8.85
C SER A 31 17.42 -18.49 7.64
N VAL A 32 17.08 -17.20 7.65
CA VAL A 32 17.32 -16.25 6.57
C VAL A 32 18.28 -15.19 7.04
N LYS A 33 19.32 -14.92 6.25
CA LYS A 33 20.26 -13.84 6.54
C LYS A 33 19.57 -12.48 6.43
N VAL A 34 19.83 -11.58 7.37
CA VAL A 34 19.35 -10.19 7.28
C VAL A 34 19.98 -9.55 6.05
N SER A 35 19.13 -9.13 5.12
CA SER A 35 19.57 -8.53 3.86
C SER A 35 20.37 -7.24 4.09
N LYS A 36 21.34 -6.97 3.22
CA LYS A 36 22.11 -5.72 3.25
C LYS A 36 21.20 -4.49 3.19
N LYS A 37 20.13 -4.55 2.40
CA LYS A 37 19.14 -3.47 2.30
C LYS A 37 18.52 -3.11 3.66
N ILE A 38 18.20 -4.11 4.51
CA ILE A 38 17.68 -3.85 5.85
C ILE A 38 18.74 -3.20 6.72
N GLN A 39 19.99 -3.68 6.66
CA GLN A 39 21.11 -3.10 7.40
C GLN A 39 21.32 -1.63 7.02
N ASP A 40 21.40 -1.34 5.72
CA ASP A 40 21.59 0.02 5.18
C ASP A 40 20.46 0.97 5.62
N GLN A 41 19.21 0.49 5.69
CA GLN A 41 18.07 1.29 6.19
C GLN A 41 18.20 1.58 7.69
N VAL A 42 18.55 0.58 8.49
CA VAL A 42 18.71 0.75 9.94
C VAL A 42 19.87 1.69 10.24
N ASP A 43 20.98 1.56 9.50
CA ASP A 43 22.13 2.49 9.55
C ASP A 43 21.70 3.92 9.23
N TYR A 44 20.98 4.12 8.13
CA TYR A 44 20.46 5.44 7.75
C TYR A 44 19.60 6.05 8.86
N HIS A 45 18.64 5.31 9.41
CA HIS A 45 17.75 5.84 10.44
C HIS A 45 18.43 6.06 11.79
N SER A 46 19.44 5.25 12.13
CA SER A 46 20.28 5.47 13.31
C SER A 46 21.07 6.77 13.20
N ASN A 47 21.67 7.03 12.03
CA ASN A 47 22.48 8.23 11.78
C ASN A 47 21.64 9.52 11.70
N ASN A 48 20.39 9.41 11.27
CA ASN A 48 19.48 10.55 11.13
C ASN A 48 18.58 10.78 12.35
N ASN A 49 18.79 10.06 13.45
CA ASN A 49 17.94 10.12 14.65
C ASN A 49 16.45 9.91 14.34
N THR A 50 16.15 8.91 13.50
CA THR A 50 14.79 8.53 13.12
C THR A 50 14.55 7.03 13.29
N LEU A 51 15.35 6.37 14.13
CA LEU A 51 15.29 4.92 14.32
C LEU A 51 13.95 4.47 14.90
N ILE A 52 13.36 5.27 15.80
CA ILE A 52 12.03 5.01 16.34
C ILE A 52 10.94 5.06 15.26
N HIS A 53 11.05 5.99 14.30
CA HIS A 53 10.10 6.08 13.20
C HIS A 53 10.15 4.85 12.30
N LEU A 54 11.36 4.37 11.96
CA LEU A 54 11.53 3.12 11.21
C LEU A 54 10.82 1.95 11.90
N VAL A 55 11.05 1.77 13.20
CA VAL A 55 10.47 0.66 13.97
C VAL A 55 8.94 0.77 14.01
N LEU A 56 8.40 1.95 14.34
CA LEU A 56 6.95 2.15 14.42
C LEU A 56 6.28 2.00 13.05
N SER A 57 6.88 2.52 11.98
CA SER A 57 6.36 2.35 10.62
C SER A 57 6.38 0.89 10.17
N ALA A 58 7.45 0.15 10.49
CA ALA A 58 7.56 -1.27 10.18
C ALA A 58 6.51 -2.10 10.94
N LEU A 59 6.35 -1.85 12.25
CA LEU A 59 5.32 -2.49 13.08
C LEU A 59 3.92 -2.17 12.59
N ASN A 60 3.64 -0.91 12.29
CA ASN A 60 2.36 -0.49 11.76
C ASN A 60 2.06 -1.19 10.43
N SER A 61 3.03 -1.27 9.51
CA SER A 61 2.86 -1.96 8.22
C SER A 61 2.65 -3.47 8.39
N TYR A 62 3.25 -4.07 9.41
CA TYR A 62 3.11 -5.50 9.70
C TYR A 62 1.76 -5.84 10.35
N LEU A 63 1.32 -5.02 11.31
CA LEU A 63 0.06 -5.23 12.05
C LEU A 63 -1.17 -4.78 11.26
N HIS A 64 -1.02 -3.73 10.45
CA HIS A 64 -2.03 -3.22 9.54
C HIS A 64 -1.52 -3.36 8.11
N PRO A 65 -1.40 -4.61 7.59
CA PRO A 65 -1.13 -4.78 6.18
C PRO A 65 -2.21 -4.01 5.45
N LYS A 66 -1.82 -3.13 4.51
CA LYS A 66 -2.74 -2.41 3.65
C LYS A 66 -3.47 -3.41 2.75
N ASN A 67 -4.41 -4.15 3.32
CA ASN A 67 -5.46 -4.86 2.63
C ASN A 67 -6.57 -3.84 2.33
N MET A 68 -6.20 -2.82 1.59
CA MET A 68 -7.16 -2.11 0.78
C MET A 68 -6.60 -2.28 -0.61
N ASN A 69 -7.13 -3.28 -1.33
CA ASN A 69 -7.00 -3.33 -2.77
C ASN A 69 -7.62 -2.01 -3.25
N SER A 70 -6.79 -0.98 -3.38
CA SER A 70 -7.15 0.30 -3.98
C SER A 70 -7.87 0.04 -5.29
N ASP A 71 -7.47 -1.00 -6.00
CA ASP A 71 -8.06 -1.42 -7.28
C ASP A 71 -9.51 -1.91 -7.14
N ILE A 72 -9.89 -2.56 -6.02
CA ILE A 72 -11.29 -2.94 -5.74
C ILE A 72 -12.10 -1.70 -5.38
N ILE A 73 -11.56 -0.82 -4.53
CA ILE A 73 -12.23 0.42 -4.12
C ILE A 73 -12.41 1.34 -5.33
N LEU A 74 -11.40 1.46 -6.20
CA LEU A 74 -11.46 2.21 -7.45
C LEU A 74 -12.41 1.57 -8.46
N ALA A 75 -12.52 0.24 -8.49
CA ALA A 75 -13.51 -0.46 -9.30
C ALA A 75 -14.94 -0.18 -8.83
N GLU A 76 -15.20 -0.23 -7.51
CA GLU A 76 -16.50 0.12 -6.92
C GLU A 76 -16.85 1.59 -7.14
N ILE A 77 -15.90 2.51 -6.96
CA ILE A 77 -16.11 3.94 -7.22
C ILE A 77 -16.43 4.18 -8.71
N ASN A 78 -15.74 3.48 -9.63
CA ASN A 78 -16.06 3.53 -11.06
C ASN A 78 -17.45 2.96 -11.37
N GLU A 79 -17.88 1.93 -10.64
CA GLU A 79 -19.22 1.36 -10.78
C GLU A 79 -20.29 2.35 -10.31
N ILE A 80 -20.09 3.00 -9.16
CA ILE A 80 -20.95 4.07 -8.65
C ILE A 80 -21.01 5.24 -9.64
N LYS A 81 -19.87 5.67 -10.19
CA LYS A 81 -19.80 6.71 -11.22
C LYS A 81 -20.63 6.35 -12.45
N LYS A 82 -20.55 5.10 -12.93
CA LYS A 82 -21.38 4.61 -14.05
C LYS A 82 -22.87 4.61 -13.71
N MET A 83 -23.24 4.21 -12.50
CA MET A 83 -24.64 4.23 -12.04
C MET A 83 -25.18 5.67 -11.94
N MET A 84 -24.37 6.62 -11.49
CA MET A 84 -24.74 8.04 -11.39
C MET A 84 -24.85 8.71 -12.77
N GLN A 85 -23.92 8.40 -13.69
CA GLN A 85 -23.91 8.97 -15.04
C GLN A 85 -25.00 8.40 -15.95
N SER A 86 -25.40 7.15 -15.75
CA SER A 86 -26.41 6.51 -16.57
C SER A 86 -27.84 6.93 -16.23
N GLY A 87 -28.02 7.70 -15.15
CA GLY A 87 -29.34 8.00 -14.60
C GLY A 87 -30.01 6.74 -14.05
N TYR A 88 -30.52 6.80 -12.83
CA TYR A 88 -31.27 5.70 -12.26
C TYR A 88 -32.56 5.46 -13.05
N VAL A 89 -32.57 4.46 -13.92
CA VAL A 89 -33.80 3.85 -14.45
C VAL A 89 -33.90 2.46 -13.84
N PRO A 90 -34.88 2.20 -12.96
CA PRO A 90 -35.07 0.86 -12.42
C PRO A 90 -35.64 -0.02 -13.53
N VAL A 91 -34.76 -0.63 -14.31
CA VAL A 91 -35.16 -1.63 -15.30
C VAL A 91 -35.36 -2.92 -14.54
N GLN A 92 -36.62 -3.18 -14.21
CA GLN A 92 -37.12 -4.52 -13.92
C GLN A 92 -36.59 -5.44 -15.02
N THR A 93 -35.81 -6.45 -14.64
CA THR A 93 -35.33 -7.47 -15.56
C THR A 93 -36.50 -8.11 -16.30
N PRO A 94 -36.38 -8.27 -17.63
CA PRO A 94 -36.56 -9.61 -18.15
C PRO A 94 -35.37 -10.06 -19.00
N ALA A 95 -35.23 -11.37 -19.03
CA ALA A 95 -34.15 -12.13 -19.61
C ALA A 95 -33.95 -11.94 -21.12
N TYR A 96 -32.72 -12.29 -21.53
CA TYR A 96 -32.32 -12.76 -22.86
C TYR A 96 -32.29 -11.73 -23.99
N LYS A 97 -31.07 -11.41 -24.46
CA LYS A 97 -30.62 -11.72 -25.83
C LYS A 97 -29.18 -11.28 -26.06
N GLU A 98 -28.35 -12.24 -26.44
CA GLU A 98 -27.09 -12.01 -27.14
C GLU A 98 -27.32 -11.22 -28.44
N LYS A 99 -26.43 -10.26 -28.75
CA LYS A 99 -25.74 -10.13 -30.06
C LYS A 99 -24.80 -8.91 -30.13
N LYS A 100 -23.51 -9.23 -30.30
CA LYS A 100 -22.50 -8.67 -31.22
C LYS A 100 -22.50 -7.17 -31.59
N ALA A 101 -21.36 -6.57 -31.24
CA ALA A 101 -20.36 -5.91 -32.10
C ALA A 101 -20.49 -4.43 -32.52
N LEU A 102 -19.29 -3.83 -32.61
CA LEU A 102 -18.85 -2.57 -33.23
C LEU A 102 -18.91 -1.34 -32.31
N HIS A 103 -17.76 -0.89 -31.77
CA HIS A 103 -16.70 -0.07 -32.40
C HIS A 103 -17.02 1.42 -32.18
N GLU A 104 -16.30 2.08 -31.28
CA GLU A 104 -15.72 3.41 -31.52
C GLU A 104 -14.87 3.88 -30.33
N SER A 105 -13.65 4.27 -30.69
CA SER A 105 -12.64 4.92 -29.87
C SER A 105 -13.08 6.32 -29.45
N ILE A 106 -13.08 6.60 -28.15
CA ILE A 106 -12.99 7.97 -27.62
C ILE A 106 -11.86 7.98 -26.59
N SER A 107 -10.94 8.90 -26.80
CA SER A 107 -9.74 9.16 -26.00
C SER A 107 -10.09 9.41 -24.53
N ASP A 108 -9.79 8.44 -23.66
CA ASP A 108 -9.76 8.63 -22.21
C ASP A 108 -8.43 9.30 -21.82
N GLU A 109 -8.34 10.62 -22.02
CA GLU A 109 -7.32 11.42 -21.33
C GLU A 109 -8.00 12.04 -20.11
N VAL A 110 -7.88 11.35 -18.97
CA VAL A 110 -8.39 11.82 -17.68
C VAL A 110 -7.60 13.07 -17.29
N ASP A 111 -8.27 14.22 -17.26
CA ASP A 111 -7.66 15.46 -16.78
C ASP A 111 -7.44 15.38 -15.27
N ILE A 112 -6.17 15.30 -14.88
CA ILE A 112 -5.73 15.14 -13.49
C ILE A 112 -6.22 16.31 -12.62
N LYS A 113 -6.47 17.49 -13.21
CA LYS A 113 -7.01 18.64 -12.49
C LYS A 113 -8.43 18.44 -11.98
N GLU A 114 -9.27 17.75 -12.75
CA GLU A 114 -10.65 17.44 -12.34
C GLU A 114 -10.66 16.47 -11.15
N VAL A 115 -9.65 15.59 -11.07
CA VAL A 115 -9.48 14.67 -9.93
C VAL A 115 -9.03 15.43 -8.67
N GLU A 116 -8.15 16.42 -8.81
CA GLU A 116 -7.71 17.26 -7.68
C GLU A 116 -8.86 18.10 -7.11
N ASP A 117 -9.67 18.74 -7.96
CA ASP A 117 -10.81 19.56 -7.54
C ASP A 117 -11.87 18.75 -6.77
N VAL A 118 -12.10 17.50 -7.19
CA VAL A 118 -13.03 16.59 -6.52
C VAL A 118 -12.48 16.17 -5.15
N LEU A 119 -11.19 15.86 -5.05
CA LEU A 119 -10.58 15.45 -3.79
C LEU A 119 -10.55 16.59 -2.75
N GLU A 120 -10.37 17.84 -3.20
CA GLU A 120 -10.42 19.01 -2.31
C GLU A 120 -11.83 19.26 -1.75
N ALA A 121 -12.87 19.01 -2.54
CA ALA A 121 -14.26 19.14 -2.08
C ALA A 121 -14.68 18.13 -0.99
N PHE A 122 -13.97 17.00 -0.85
CA PHE A 122 -14.19 15.99 0.19
C PHE A 122 -13.17 16.05 1.34
N GLY A 123 -12.09 16.83 1.17
CA GLY A 123 -10.97 16.93 2.10
C GLY A 123 -10.92 18.19 2.97
N GLY A 124 -12.01 18.98 3.00
CA GLY A 124 -12.19 20.12 3.91
C GLY A 124 -12.69 19.72 5.28
#